data_AF-A0AA38MY98-F1
#
_entry.id   AF-A0AA38MY98-F1
#
_cell.length_a   1.000
_cell.length_b   1.000
_cell.length_c   1.000
_cell.angle_alpha   90.00
_cell.angle_beta   90.00
_cell.angle_gamma   90.00
#
_symmetry.space_group_name_H-M   'P 1'
#
loop_
_entity.id
_entity.type
_entity.pdbx_description
1 polymer ?
#
loop_
_entity_poly.entity_id
_entity_poly.type
_entity_poly.pdbx_seq_one_letter_code
_entity_poly.pdbx_strand_id
1 'polypeptide(L)'
;MARNVSGSGWVDMGTLKAGCQLLIPNPNLDALEELWGYVITNLEDRDITDEALKKKEFLRCFAKWSTLKETIAEISHSLPSKAWVEVDTSSTDPDDFTCRPFFDAIRDKILGNDWARIYDLKRDKYVMLPDATGFSKLVTLMETHNRRLRGTMYHRSNEVLQTLIMQKLPDKFRADLRDCKVSENLPYADWKTACKDVEERRPPTLSTTAYGPKRADSRLDKPMNASNNTAPGPPNSSAFQISETTPRTKKIADQT
;
A
#
# COMPACT_ATOMS: atom_id res chain seq x y z
N MET A 1 -13.62 -3.15 -29.09
CA MET A 1 -13.34 -3.53 -27.70
C MET A 1 -11.93 -4.08 -27.62
N ALA A 2 -11.09 -3.52 -26.76
CA ALA A 2 -9.91 -4.19 -26.19
C ALA A 2 -9.58 -3.48 -24.88
N ARG A 3 -9.85 -4.16 -23.76
CA ARG A 3 -9.38 -3.78 -22.42
C ARG A 3 -7.90 -4.19 -22.36
N ASN A 4 -7.01 -3.25 -22.06
CA ASN A 4 -5.68 -3.60 -21.57
C ASN A 4 -5.57 -3.23 -20.08
N VAL A 5 -5.22 -4.27 -19.33
CA VAL A 5 -5.04 -4.36 -17.90
C VAL A 5 -3.55 -4.62 -17.71
N SER A 6 -2.76 -3.62 -17.32
CA SER A 6 -1.43 -3.86 -16.74
C SER A 6 -0.94 -2.59 -16.07
N GLY A 7 -0.65 -2.70 -14.77
CA GLY A 7 -0.25 -1.60 -13.93
C GLY A 7 1.14 -1.06 -14.24
N SER A 8 1.28 0.23 -13.99
CA SER A 8 2.50 0.83 -13.45
C SER A 8 2.08 2.21 -12.96
N GLY A 9 1.96 2.36 -11.64
CA GLY A 9 1.79 3.67 -11.02
C GLY A 9 3.02 4.51 -11.32
N TRP A 10 2.81 5.70 -11.85
CA TRP A 10 3.86 6.69 -12.05
C TRP A 10 3.37 8.04 -11.53
N VAL A 11 4.22 8.65 -10.72
CA VAL A 11 4.19 10.03 -10.28
C VAL A 11 5.54 10.62 -10.65
N ASP A 12 5.56 11.74 -11.37
CA ASP A 12 6.73 12.60 -11.53
C ASP A 12 6.28 14.06 -11.34
N MET A 13 6.87 14.71 -10.33
CA MET A 13 6.50 16.04 -9.85
C MET A 13 7.74 16.93 -9.69
N GLY A 14 8.38 17.25 -10.81
CA GLY A 14 8.93 18.59 -11.03
C GLY A 14 10.38 18.65 -11.53
N THR A 15 10.56 19.07 -12.78
CA THR A 15 11.45 20.18 -13.20
C THR A 15 11.50 20.28 -14.74
N LEU A 16 10.96 21.38 -15.29
CA LEU A 16 11.22 21.97 -16.63
C LEU A 16 11.29 21.10 -17.92
N LYS A 17 10.96 19.81 -17.91
CA LYS A 17 10.72 19.03 -19.13
C LYS A 17 9.24 18.98 -19.46
N ALA A 18 8.91 19.35 -20.70
CA ALA A 18 7.56 19.31 -21.21
C ALA A 18 7.02 17.87 -21.16
N GLY A 19 5.90 17.69 -20.43
CA GLY A 19 5.00 16.55 -20.59
C GLY A 19 5.10 15.47 -19.52
N CYS A 20 4.44 15.69 -18.38
CA CYS A 20 3.84 14.64 -17.56
C CYS A 20 2.55 15.21 -16.92
N GLN A 21 1.40 14.99 -17.58
CA GLN A 21 0.09 15.20 -16.97
C GLN A 21 -0.25 13.94 -16.16
N LEU A 22 -0.52 14.09 -14.85
CA LEU A 22 -1.17 13.06 -14.06
C LEU A 22 -2.57 12.81 -14.66
N LEU A 23 -2.71 11.83 -15.55
CA LEU A 23 -3.99 11.38 -16.07
C LEU A 23 -4.46 10.19 -15.22
N ILE A 24 -4.85 10.45 -13.97
CA ILE A 24 -5.57 9.47 -13.16
C ILE A 24 -7.06 9.78 -13.37
N PRO A 25 -7.82 8.95 -14.11
CA PRO A 25 -9.22 9.26 -14.39
C PRO A 25 -10.08 9.31 -13.12
N ASN A 26 -9.73 8.53 -12.08
CA ASN A 26 -10.36 8.51 -10.76
C ASN A 26 -9.29 8.29 -9.68
N PRO A 27 -8.86 9.31 -8.91
CA PRO A 27 -7.86 9.14 -7.86
C PRO A 27 -8.41 8.25 -6.75
N ASN A 28 -7.57 7.35 -6.25
CA ASN A 28 -7.87 6.54 -5.08
C ASN A 28 -7.35 7.25 -3.81
N LEU A 29 -7.63 6.67 -2.64
CA LEU A 29 -7.16 7.24 -1.37
C LEU A 29 -5.64 7.44 -1.33
N ASP A 30 -4.87 6.46 -1.80
CA ASP A 30 -3.40 6.54 -1.80
C ASP A 30 -2.90 7.74 -2.59
N ALA A 31 -3.44 7.98 -3.79
CA ALA A 31 -3.08 9.10 -4.65
C ALA A 31 -3.48 10.46 -4.03
N LEU A 32 -4.61 10.53 -3.32
CA LEU A 32 -5.03 11.76 -2.64
C LEU A 32 -4.14 12.07 -1.43
N GLU A 33 -3.75 11.06 -0.66
CA GLU A 33 -2.83 11.21 0.48
C GLU A 33 -1.41 11.60 0.01
N GLU A 34 -0.94 11.02 -1.10
CA GLU A 34 0.33 11.39 -1.71
C GLU A 34 0.31 12.83 -2.23
N LEU A 35 -0.79 13.25 -2.88
CA LEU A 35 -0.97 14.64 -3.29
C LEU A 35 -0.95 15.59 -2.09
N TRP A 36 -1.63 15.23 -0.99
CA TRP A 36 -1.58 16.01 0.24
C TRP A 36 -0.15 16.17 0.75
N GLY A 37 0.58 15.07 0.90
CA GLY A 37 1.98 15.10 1.34
C GLY A 37 2.86 15.98 0.45
N TYR A 38 2.75 15.79 -0.87
CA TYR A 38 3.49 16.61 -1.84
C TYR A 38 3.18 18.11 -1.71
N VAL A 39 1.90 18.47 -1.60
CA VAL A 39 1.53 19.89 -1.49
C VAL A 39 2.03 20.48 -0.18
N ILE A 40 1.95 19.76 0.94
CA ILE A 40 2.48 20.23 2.23
C ILE A 40 3.98 20.53 2.12
N THR A 41 4.78 19.59 1.61
CA THR A 41 6.23 19.79 1.42
C THR A 41 6.52 21.02 0.54
N ASN A 42 5.78 21.20 -0.56
CA ASN A 42 5.99 22.36 -1.43
C ASN A 42 5.55 23.69 -0.81
N LEU A 43 4.55 23.67 0.08
CA LEU A 43 4.13 24.87 0.80
C LEU A 43 5.18 25.26 1.84
N GLU A 44 5.76 24.28 2.52
CA GLU A 44 6.85 24.46 3.48
C GLU A 44 8.12 24.97 2.80
N ASP A 45 8.54 24.35 1.69
CA ASP A 45 9.72 24.78 0.91
C ASP A 45 9.61 26.23 0.39
N ARG A 46 8.39 26.74 0.27
CA ARG A 46 8.08 28.10 -0.21
C ARG A 46 7.72 29.07 0.93
N ASP A 47 7.84 28.65 2.18
CA ASP A 47 7.45 29.42 3.37
C ASP A 47 6.01 29.97 3.30
N ILE A 48 5.10 29.23 2.67
CA ILE A 48 3.70 29.64 2.54
C ILE A 48 2.98 29.32 3.85
N THR A 49 2.72 30.35 4.65
CA THR A 49 2.02 30.23 5.94
C THR A 49 0.54 30.59 5.85
N ASP A 50 0.16 31.47 4.93
CA ASP A 50 -1.23 31.94 4.75
C ASP A 50 -2.19 30.80 4.34
N GLU A 51 -3.20 30.55 5.16
CA GLU A 51 -4.11 29.43 4.99
C GLU A 51 -4.95 29.53 3.70
N ALA A 52 -5.38 30.74 3.34
CA ALA A 52 -6.15 30.95 2.11
C ALA A 52 -5.32 30.61 0.87
N LEU A 53 -4.04 30.98 0.87
CA LEU A 53 -3.07 30.64 -0.17
C LEU A 53 -2.79 29.13 -0.21
N LYS A 54 -2.61 28.47 0.94
CA LYS A 54 -2.46 27.00 1.01
C LYS A 54 -3.64 26.28 0.34
N LYS A 55 -4.86 26.65 0.71
CA LYS A 55 -6.10 26.10 0.12
C LYS A 55 -6.17 26.33 -1.39
N LYS A 56 -5.83 27.54 -1.83
CA LYS A 56 -5.84 27.91 -3.26
C LYS A 56 -4.82 27.12 -4.08
N GLU A 57 -3.60 26.96 -3.59
CA GLU A 57 -2.55 26.17 -4.26
C GLU A 57 -2.91 24.68 -4.28
N PHE A 58 -3.51 24.14 -3.21
CA PHE A 58 -4.01 22.76 -3.19
C PHE A 58 -5.09 22.54 -4.26
N LEU A 59 -6.07 23.43 -4.37
CA LEU A 59 -7.13 23.32 -5.39
C LEU A 59 -6.60 23.42 -6.82
N ARG A 60 -5.52 24.18 -7.06
CA ARG A 60 -4.87 24.25 -8.38
C ARG A 60 -4.33 22.90 -8.86
N CYS A 61 -3.94 22.01 -7.94
CA CYS A 61 -3.52 20.66 -8.30
C CYS A 61 -4.64 19.88 -9.00
N PHE A 62 -5.90 20.13 -8.64
CA PHE A 62 -7.05 19.46 -9.23
C PHE A 62 -7.48 20.03 -10.58
N ALA A 63 -7.08 21.26 -10.90
CA ALA A 63 -7.43 21.90 -12.17
C ALA A 63 -6.89 21.15 -13.40
N LYS A 64 -5.86 20.30 -13.21
CA LYS A 64 -5.29 19.45 -14.27
C LYS A 64 -6.13 18.20 -14.55
N TRP A 65 -7.06 17.84 -13.66
CA TRP A 65 -7.95 16.70 -13.81
C TRP A 65 -9.31 17.18 -14.32
N SER A 66 -9.54 17.05 -15.63
CA SER A 66 -10.80 17.45 -16.26
C SER A 66 -12.02 16.81 -15.60
N THR A 67 -11.90 15.55 -15.16
CA THR A 67 -12.96 14.80 -14.46
C THR A 67 -13.25 15.30 -13.05
N LEU A 68 -12.24 15.86 -12.35
CA LEU A 68 -12.41 16.35 -10.98
C LEU A 68 -12.78 17.82 -10.92
N LYS A 69 -12.60 18.56 -12.02
CA LYS A 69 -12.94 19.99 -12.08
C LYS A 69 -14.39 20.26 -11.70
N GLU A 70 -15.33 19.47 -12.23
CA GLU A 70 -16.76 19.57 -11.90
C GLU A 70 -17.02 19.20 -10.44
N THR A 71 -16.42 18.10 -9.98
CA THR A 71 -16.54 17.62 -8.59
C THR A 71 -16.06 18.68 -7.58
N ILE A 72 -14.94 19.33 -7.86
CA ILE A 72 -14.38 20.40 -7.01
C ILE A 72 -15.24 21.67 -7.11
N ALA A 73 -15.73 22.02 -8.30
CA ALA A 73 -16.60 23.18 -8.48
C ALA A 73 -17.88 23.05 -7.63
N GLU A 74 -18.48 21.86 -7.57
CA GLU A 74 -19.66 21.58 -6.75
C GLU A 74 -19.44 21.88 -5.27
N ILE A 75 -18.29 21.52 -4.70
CA ILE A 75 -18.00 21.73 -3.27
C ILE A 75 -17.29 23.05 -2.97
N SER A 76 -16.80 23.76 -4.00
CA SER A 76 -15.94 24.93 -3.88
C SER A 76 -16.47 26.05 -2.99
N HIS A 77 -17.79 26.24 -2.94
CA HIS A 77 -18.44 27.25 -2.11
C HIS A 77 -18.38 26.92 -0.60
N SER A 78 -18.26 25.64 -0.24
CA SER A 78 -18.24 25.16 1.15
C SER A 78 -16.82 24.93 1.71
N LEU A 79 -15.82 24.90 0.84
CA LEU A 79 -14.42 24.63 1.23
C LEU A 79 -13.75 25.78 2.00
N PRO A 80 -13.94 27.07 1.66
CA PRO A 80 -13.24 28.17 2.33
C PRO A 80 -13.47 28.22 3.84
N SER A 81 -14.68 27.85 4.29
CA SER A 81 -15.05 27.84 5.71
C SER A 81 -14.47 26.67 6.50
N LYS A 82 -13.90 25.65 5.85
CA LYS A 82 -13.29 24.50 6.52
C LYS A 82 -11.85 24.81 6.88
N ALA A 83 -11.43 24.51 8.11
CA ALA A 83 -10.04 24.66 8.53
C ALA A 83 -9.10 23.79 7.68
N TRP A 84 -7.88 24.28 7.44
CA TRP A 84 -6.82 23.51 6.77
C TRP A 84 -6.49 22.23 7.53
N VAL A 85 -6.27 22.35 8.83
CA VAL A 85 -5.93 21.28 9.76
C VAL A 85 -6.54 21.60 11.12
N GLU A 86 -7.08 20.60 11.81
CA GLU A 86 -7.47 20.70 13.23
C GLU A 86 -6.40 20.03 14.09
N VAL A 87 -5.65 20.84 14.83
CA VAL A 87 -4.56 20.39 15.69
C VAL A 87 -5.12 19.78 16.96
N ASP A 88 -4.54 18.67 17.42
CA ASP A 88 -4.82 18.17 18.76
C ASP A 88 -4.15 19.07 19.79
N THR A 89 -4.94 19.85 20.53
CA THR A 89 -4.42 20.75 21.57
C THR A 89 -3.73 20.03 22.73
N SER A 90 -3.87 18.71 22.81
CA SER A 90 -3.19 17.88 23.81
C SER A 90 -1.84 17.34 23.36
N SER A 91 -1.50 17.47 22.07
CA SER A 91 -0.25 16.96 21.51
C SER A 91 0.84 18.02 21.42
N THR A 92 2.08 17.61 21.70
CA THR A 92 3.28 18.45 21.52
C THR A 92 3.92 18.26 20.14
N ASP A 93 3.42 17.33 19.33
CA ASP A 93 3.94 17.05 18.01
C ASP A 93 3.22 17.92 16.97
N PRO A 94 3.94 18.79 16.22
CA PRO A 94 3.34 19.65 15.21
C PRO A 94 2.66 18.88 14.06
N ASP A 95 3.00 17.61 13.86
CA ASP A 95 2.37 16.73 12.86
C ASP A 95 1.12 16.01 13.39
N ASP A 96 0.77 16.22 14.67
CA ASP A 96 -0.32 15.52 15.32
C ASP A 96 -1.62 16.32 15.24
N PHE A 97 -2.24 16.21 14.07
CA PHE A 97 -3.58 16.71 13.83
C PHE A 97 -4.64 15.62 13.99
N THR A 98 -5.79 16.03 14.52
CA THR A 98 -6.98 15.19 14.71
C THR A 98 -7.65 14.89 13.37
N CYS A 99 -7.81 15.91 12.52
CA CYS A 99 -8.36 15.77 11.17
C CYS A 99 -7.91 16.89 10.23
N ARG A 100 -8.27 16.78 8.95
CA ARG A 100 -7.94 17.76 7.90
C ARG A 100 -9.23 18.18 7.21
N PRO A 101 -10.09 19.01 7.84
CA PRO A 101 -11.47 19.22 7.38
C PRO A 101 -11.57 19.64 5.90
N PHE A 102 -10.63 20.49 5.46
CA PHE A 102 -10.53 20.92 4.06
C PHE A 102 -10.22 19.76 3.11
N PHE A 103 -9.21 18.95 3.40
CA PHE A 103 -8.84 17.78 2.60
C PHE A 103 -9.90 16.68 2.68
N ASP A 104 -10.42 16.41 3.87
CA ASP A 104 -11.41 15.37 4.13
C ASP A 104 -12.68 15.62 3.32
N ALA A 105 -13.14 16.88 3.21
CA ALA A 105 -14.28 17.22 2.37
C ALA A 105 -14.05 16.96 0.87
N ILE A 106 -12.83 17.20 0.38
CA ILE A 106 -12.47 16.90 -1.01
C ILE A 106 -12.40 15.38 -1.21
N ARG A 107 -11.74 14.67 -0.30
CA ARG A 107 -11.61 13.20 -0.32
C ARG A 107 -12.98 12.53 -0.30
N ASP A 108 -13.86 12.92 0.60
CA ASP A 108 -15.19 12.33 0.75
C ASP A 108 -16.04 12.55 -0.50
N LYS A 109 -15.92 13.73 -1.12
CA LYS A 109 -16.62 14.03 -2.38
C LYS A 109 -16.10 13.20 -3.56
N ILE A 110 -14.79 12.99 -3.64
CA ILE A 110 -14.15 12.26 -4.75
C ILE A 110 -14.31 10.74 -4.60
N LEU A 111 -14.11 10.21 -3.39
CA LEU A 111 -14.13 8.76 -3.14
C LEU A 111 -15.52 8.24 -2.78
N GLY A 112 -16.48 9.12 -2.44
CA GLY A 112 -17.80 8.78 -1.95
C GLY A 112 -17.83 8.47 -0.46
N ASN A 113 -19.01 8.60 0.17
CA ASN A 113 -19.14 8.54 1.64
C ASN A 113 -18.79 7.18 2.28
N ASP A 114 -18.68 6.11 1.50
CA ASP A 114 -18.36 4.76 1.98
C ASP A 114 -16.88 4.38 1.83
N TRP A 115 -16.04 5.28 1.33
CA TRP A 115 -14.62 5.02 1.11
C TRP A 115 -13.92 4.50 2.38
N ALA A 116 -14.23 5.10 3.53
CA ALA A 116 -13.59 4.79 4.81
C ALA A 116 -13.93 3.37 5.27
N ARG A 117 -15.19 2.96 5.07
CA ARG A 117 -15.65 1.59 5.35
C ARG A 117 -14.94 0.58 4.46
N ILE A 118 -14.90 0.84 3.16
CA ILE A 118 -14.23 -0.04 2.18
C ILE A 118 -12.74 -0.15 2.48
N TYR A 119 -12.13 0.96 2.87
CA TYR A 119 -10.72 1.00 3.24
C TYR A 119 -10.47 0.20 4.52
N ASP A 120 -11.27 0.36 5.59
CA ASP A 120 -11.12 -0.37 6.87
C ASP A 120 -11.13 -1.89 6.67
N LEU A 121 -11.92 -2.42 5.74
CA LEU A 121 -11.96 -3.84 5.40
C LEU A 121 -10.61 -4.40 4.91
N LYS A 122 -9.71 -3.55 4.37
CA LYS A 122 -8.37 -3.99 3.93
C LYS A 122 -7.50 -4.42 5.12
N ARG A 123 -7.75 -3.88 6.32
CA ARG A 123 -7.01 -4.21 7.55
C ARG A 123 -7.03 -5.70 7.85
N ASP A 124 -8.14 -6.37 7.53
CA ASP A 124 -8.31 -7.78 7.87
C ASP A 124 -7.32 -8.69 7.15
N LYS A 125 -6.75 -8.22 6.03
CA LYS A 125 -5.73 -8.92 5.24
C LYS A 125 -4.32 -8.76 5.80
N TYR A 126 -4.10 -7.85 6.75
CA TYR A 126 -2.77 -7.65 7.32
C TYR A 126 -2.43 -8.80 8.26
N VAL A 127 -1.22 -9.32 8.10
CA VAL A 127 -0.66 -10.42 8.87
C VAL A 127 0.81 -10.15 9.16
N MET A 128 1.28 -10.61 10.30
CA MET A 128 2.71 -10.60 10.60
C MET A 128 3.41 -11.64 9.73
N LEU A 129 4.33 -11.19 8.88
CA LEU A 129 5.14 -12.10 8.08
C LEU A 129 6.23 -12.75 8.95
N PRO A 130 6.65 -13.99 8.63
CA PRO A 130 7.72 -14.68 9.35
C PRO A 130 9.10 -14.16 8.90
N ASP A 131 9.33 -12.86 9.07
CA ASP A 131 10.60 -12.20 8.81
C ASP A 131 11.14 -11.52 10.06
N ALA A 132 12.44 -11.19 10.09
CA ALA A 132 13.12 -10.62 11.25
C ALA A 132 12.56 -9.27 11.73
N THR A 133 11.69 -8.64 10.93
CA THR A 133 11.05 -7.34 11.17
C THR A 133 9.53 -7.43 11.01
N GLY A 134 8.96 -8.64 11.09
CA GLY A 134 7.56 -8.92 10.80
C GLY A 134 6.59 -8.13 11.67
N PHE A 135 6.88 -7.99 12.96
CA PHE A 135 6.12 -7.21 13.91
C PHE A 135 6.22 -5.73 13.57
N SER A 136 7.44 -5.21 13.41
CA SER A 136 7.68 -3.80 13.06
C SER A 136 6.96 -3.40 11.76
N LYS A 137 6.98 -4.27 10.74
CA LYS A 137 6.24 -4.07 9.48
C LYS A 137 4.73 -4.10 9.68
N LEU A 138 4.20 -5.07 10.43
CA LEU A 138 2.77 -5.16 10.73
C LEU A 138 2.27 -3.89 11.46
N VAL A 139 2.99 -3.45 12.48
CA VAL A 139 2.66 -2.23 13.24
C VAL A 139 2.65 -1.03 12.30
N THR A 140 3.69 -0.85 11.49
CA THR A 140 3.78 0.27 10.52
C THR A 140 2.60 0.27 9.54
N LEU A 141 2.22 -0.91 9.02
CA LEU A 141 1.07 -1.07 8.13
C LEU A 141 -0.25 -0.69 8.82
N MET A 142 -0.46 -1.20 10.04
CA MET A 142 -1.67 -0.95 10.84
C MET A 142 -1.78 0.53 11.26
N GLU A 143 -0.68 1.16 11.66
CA GLU A 143 -0.63 2.57 12.03
C GLU A 143 -0.88 3.48 10.83
N THR A 144 -0.22 3.21 9.70
CA THR A 144 -0.43 3.97 8.46
C THR A 144 -1.87 3.85 7.99
N HIS A 145 -2.44 2.64 8.07
CA HIS A 145 -3.84 2.41 7.77
C HIS A 145 -4.76 3.21 8.69
N ASN A 146 -4.54 3.15 10.00
CA ASN A 146 -5.34 3.86 10.98
C ASN A 146 -5.24 5.38 10.85
N ARG A 147 -4.05 5.90 10.50
CA ARG A 147 -3.80 7.33 10.25
C ARG A 147 -4.63 7.85 9.09
N ARG A 148 -4.75 7.09 7.99
CA ARG A 148 -5.58 7.47 6.83
C ARG A 148 -7.07 7.52 7.14
N LEU A 149 -7.51 6.84 8.20
CA LEU A 149 -8.89 6.88 8.70
C LEU A 149 -9.14 8.02 9.70
N ARG A 150 -8.14 8.83 10.07
CA ARG A 150 -8.32 10.01 10.94
C ARG A 150 -9.46 10.90 10.45
N GLY A 151 -10.21 11.48 11.38
CA GLY A 151 -11.42 12.25 11.10
C GLY A 151 -12.66 11.40 10.76
N THR A 152 -12.56 10.06 10.74
CA THR A 152 -13.70 9.16 10.48
C THR A 152 -14.03 8.32 11.72
N MET A 153 -15.26 7.78 11.77
CA MET A 153 -15.68 6.81 12.79
C MET A 153 -14.90 5.47 12.76
N TYR A 154 -14.12 5.22 11.70
CA TYR A 154 -13.33 4.00 11.54
C TYR A 154 -11.91 4.14 12.12
N HIS A 155 -11.49 5.36 12.47
CA HIS A 155 -10.26 5.59 13.22
C HIS A 155 -10.32 4.87 14.59
N ARG A 156 -9.21 4.26 14.98
CA ARG A 156 -9.08 3.51 16.23
C ARG A 156 -8.14 4.23 17.18
N SER A 157 -8.51 4.27 18.46
CA SER A 157 -7.59 4.71 19.51
C SER A 157 -6.40 3.75 19.62
N ASN A 158 -5.35 4.17 20.32
CA ASN A 158 -4.16 3.37 20.52
C ASN A 158 -4.46 2.03 21.21
N GLU A 159 -5.38 2.01 22.18
CA GLU A 159 -5.79 0.80 22.92
C GLU A 159 -6.51 -0.20 22.01
N VAL A 160 -7.41 0.31 21.16
CA VAL A 160 -8.12 -0.52 20.18
C VAL A 160 -7.16 -1.02 19.10
N LEU A 161 -6.25 -0.17 18.63
CA LEU A 161 -5.23 -0.52 17.65
C LEU A 161 -4.29 -1.61 18.18
N GLN A 162 -3.85 -1.51 19.44
CA GLN A 162 -3.05 -2.52 20.12
C GLN A 162 -3.76 -3.88 20.13
N THR A 163 -5.04 -3.89 20.53
CA THR A 163 -5.86 -5.11 20.57
C THR A 163 -5.96 -5.74 19.17
N LEU A 164 -6.17 -4.95 18.13
CA LEU A 164 -6.23 -5.42 16.76
C LEU A 164 -4.89 -6.01 16.29
N ILE A 165 -3.76 -5.38 16.64
CA ILE A 165 -2.43 -5.90 16.29
C ILE A 165 -2.18 -7.23 17.01
N MET A 166 -2.49 -7.32 18.30
CA MET A 166 -2.37 -8.56 19.09
C MET A 166 -3.14 -9.74 18.46
N GLN A 167 -4.33 -9.49 17.90
CA GLN A 167 -5.11 -10.50 17.18
C GLN A 167 -4.45 -10.99 15.88
N LYS A 168 -3.56 -10.21 15.28
CA LYS A 168 -2.82 -10.56 14.05
C LYS A 168 -1.46 -11.21 14.30
N LEU A 169 -1.01 -11.29 15.56
CA LEU A 169 0.26 -11.94 15.89
C LEU A 169 0.18 -13.47 15.76
N PRO A 170 1.24 -14.15 15.30
CA PRO A 170 1.30 -15.61 15.31
C PRO A 170 1.41 -16.15 16.74
N ASP A 171 0.89 -17.36 16.99
CA ASP A 171 0.89 -17.96 18.34
C ASP A 171 2.30 -18.13 18.92
N LYS A 172 3.28 -18.41 18.08
CA LYS A 172 4.70 -18.46 18.48
C LYS A 172 5.17 -17.13 19.05
N PHE A 173 4.92 -16.03 18.34
CA PHE A 173 5.33 -14.71 18.79
C PHE A 173 4.57 -14.28 20.06
N ARG A 174 3.28 -14.63 20.18
CA ARG A 174 2.52 -14.44 21.42
C ARG A 174 3.13 -15.21 22.60
N ALA A 175 3.63 -16.43 22.37
CA ALA A 175 4.34 -17.18 23.39
C ALA A 175 5.65 -16.49 23.79
N ASP A 176 6.42 -15.98 22.82
CA ASP A 176 7.64 -15.22 23.08
C ASP A 176 7.39 -13.95 23.91
N LEU A 177 6.30 -13.22 23.64
CA LEU A 177 5.87 -12.07 24.44
C LEU A 177 5.57 -12.46 25.89
N ARG A 178 4.88 -13.59 26.12
CA ARG A 178 4.59 -14.11 27.46
C ARG A 178 5.86 -14.53 28.20
N ASP A 179 6.76 -15.25 27.53
CA ASP A 179 8.04 -15.66 28.10
C ASP A 179 8.89 -14.46 28.51
N CYS A 180 8.84 -13.39 27.70
CA CYS A 180 9.53 -12.14 27.96
C CYS A 180 8.76 -11.20 28.91
N LYS A 181 7.62 -11.64 29.44
CA LYS A 181 6.78 -10.90 30.40
C LYS A 181 6.35 -9.52 29.90
N VAL A 182 6.09 -9.38 28.59
CA VAL A 182 5.56 -8.14 28.03
C VAL A 182 4.11 -7.99 28.49
N SER A 183 3.82 -6.90 29.20
CA SER A 183 2.46 -6.61 29.70
C SER A 183 1.59 -6.02 28.60
N GLU A 184 0.37 -6.54 28.46
CA GLU A 184 -0.64 -6.01 27.52
C GLU A 184 -1.25 -4.68 28.00
N ASN A 185 -1.07 -4.31 29.27
CA ASN A 185 -1.61 -3.07 29.84
C ASN A 185 -0.63 -1.89 29.76
N LEU A 186 0.50 -2.04 29.07
CA LEU A 186 1.44 -0.95 28.85
C LEU A 186 0.81 0.12 27.93
N PRO A 187 1.18 1.40 28.12
CA PRO A 187 0.89 2.42 27.11
C PRO A 187 1.39 1.96 25.74
N TYR A 188 0.63 2.27 24.69
CA TYR A 188 0.88 1.73 23.35
C TYR A 188 2.32 1.95 22.83
N ALA A 189 2.92 3.12 23.11
CA ALA A 189 4.30 3.41 22.75
C ALA A 189 5.30 2.46 23.45
N ASP A 190 5.10 2.22 24.73
CA ASP A 190 5.96 1.33 25.55
C ASP A 190 5.74 -0.14 25.17
N TRP A 191 4.48 -0.53 24.97
CA TRP A 191 4.11 -1.87 24.50
C TRP A 191 4.78 -2.20 23.15
N LYS A 192 4.74 -1.27 22.20
CA LYS A 192 5.42 -1.42 20.90
C LYS A 192 6.92 -1.62 21.08
N THR A 193 7.54 -0.82 21.92
CA THR A 193 8.99 -0.89 22.18
C THR A 193 9.36 -2.24 22.79
N ALA A 194 8.62 -2.69 23.81
CA ALA A 194 8.83 -4.01 24.41
C ALA A 194 8.64 -5.16 23.41
N CYS A 195 7.67 -5.06 22.50
CA CYS A 195 7.47 -6.08 21.46
C CYS A 195 8.59 -6.08 20.42
N LYS A 196 9.13 -4.91 20.04
CA LYS A 196 10.31 -4.80 19.17
C LYS A 196 11.53 -5.45 19.81
N ASP A 197 11.76 -5.20 21.09
CA ASP A 197 12.86 -5.84 21.84
C ASP A 197 12.74 -7.36 21.88
N VAL A 198 11.52 -7.91 21.83
CA VAL A 198 11.29 -9.36 21.70
C VAL A 198 11.56 -9.84 20.29
N GLU A 199 11.08 -9.12 19.27
CA GLU A 199 11.37 -9.40 17.86
C GLU A 199 12.88 -9.45 17.58
N GLU A 200 13.65 -8.51 18.12
CA GLU A 200 15.10 -8.47 17.94
C GLU A 200 15.83 -9.64 18.64
N ARG A 201 15.38 -10.01 19.85
CA ARG A 201 15.98 -11.12 20.61
C ARG A 201 15.57 -12.50 20.08
N ARG A 202 14.38 -12.61 19.51
CA ARG A 202 13.77 -13.86 19.02
C ARG A 202 13.11 -13.62 17.67
N PRO A 203 13.91 -13.41 16.61
CA PRO A 203 13.36 -13.12 15.30
C PRO A 203 12.42 -14.25 14.86
N PRO A 204 11.27 -13.93 14.24
CA PRO A 204 10.37 -14.91 13.66
C PRO A 204 11.14 -15.75 12.63
N THR A 205 11.61 -16.90 13.08
CA THR A 205 12.43 -17.79 12.25
C THR A 205 11.54 -18.35 11.14
N LEU A 206 11.94 -18.17 9.88
CA LEU A 206 11.50 -19.03 8.79
C LEU A 206 11.81 -20.45 9.23
N SER A 207 10.80 -21.24 9.58
CA SER A 207 11.00 -22.65 9.86
C SER A 207 11.44 -23.33 8.56
N THR A 208 12.74 -23.45 8.35
CA THR A 208 13.35 -24.31 7.32
C THR A 208 13.22 -25.79 7.74
N THR A 209 12.02 -26.23 8.07
CA THR A 209 11.73 -27.62 8.46
C THR A 209 10.38 -28.06 7.90
N ALA A 210 10.29 -28.04 6.57
CA ALA A 210 9.35 -28.87 5.79
C ALA A 210 10.10 -29.72 4.75
N TYR A 211 11.37 -30.05 4.99
CA TYR A 211 12.05 -31.16 4.34
C TYR A 211 12.64 -32.05 5.42
N GLY A 212 12.06 -33.24 5.58
CA GLY A 212 12.34 -34.16 6.67
C GLY A 212 13.77 -34.69 6.72
N PRO A 213 14.16 -35.33 7.83
CA PRO A 213 15.47 -35.94 7.98
C PRO A 213 15.57 -37.15 7.05
N LYS A 214 16.34 -37.05 5.96
CA LYS A 214 16.86 -38.24 5.29
C LYS A 214 17.84 -38.90 6.26
N ARG A 215 17.38 -40.00 6.88
CA ARG A 215 18.25 -41.01 7.48
C ARG A 215 19.36 -41.35 6.49
N ALA A 216 20.60 -41.01 6.83
CA ALA A 216 21.77 -41.54 6.16
C ALA A 216 22.20 -42.80 6.91
N ASP A 217 21.50 -43.91 6.65
CA ASP A 217 22.08 -45.24 6.76
C ASP A 217 22.84 -45.49 5.46
N SER A 218 24.17 -45.60 5.53
CA SER A 218 24.94 -46.55 4.71
C SER A 218 26.42 -46.53 5.12
N ARG A 219 26.81 -47.54 5.88
CA ARG A 219 28.18 -48.07 5.88
C ARG A 219 28.46 -48.77 4.54
N LEU A 220 29.72 -48.67 4.10
CA LEU A 220 30.44 -49.54 3.14
C LEU A 220 29.79 -49.76 1.75
N ASP A 221 30.41 -49.26 0.68
CA ASP A 221 31.48 -50.00 0.01
C ASP A 221 32.23 -49.18 -1.05
N LYS A 222 33.44 -49.65 -1.34
CA LYS A 222 34.52 -49.07 -2.14
C LYS A 222 34.21 -48.89 -3.65
N PRO A 223 35.06 -48.11 -4.36
CA PRO A 223 34.83 -47.68 -5.73
C PRO A 223 35.41 -48.64 -6.77
N MET A 224 34.77 -48.73 -7.94
CA MET A 224 35.45 -49.14 -9.17
C MET A 224 34.99 -48.26 -10.33
N ASN A 225 36.01 -47.67 -10.95
CA ASN A 225 35.98 -46.74 -12.06
C ASN A 225 36.47 -47.52 -13.29
N ALA A 226 35.74 -47.48 -14.40
CA ALA A 226 36.22 -47.80 -15.75
C ALA A 226 35.24 -47.15 -16.75
N SER A 227 35.65 -46.09 -17.43
CA SER A 227 36.02 -46.06 -18.87
C SER A 227 34.86 -46.43 -19.80
N ASN A 228 34.59 -45.77 -20.93
CA ASN A 228 35.14 -44.60 -21.63
C ASN A 228 34.18 -44.37 -22.83
N ASN A 229 34.02 -43.13 -23.27
CA ASN A 229 33.69 -42.63 -24.63
C ASN A 229 32.65 -43.40 -25.50
N THR A 230 31.73 -42.74 -26.20
CA THR A 230 31.98 -42.13 -27.52
C THR A 230 30.67 -41.51 -28.05
N ALA A 231 30.69 -40.25 -28.50
CA ALA A 231 29.73 -39.66 -29.44
C ALA A 231 30.23 -39.95 -30.88
N PRO A 232 29.41 -40.01 -31.97
CA PRO A 232 28.78 -38.83 -32.58
C PRO A 232 27.40 -39.13 -33.24
N GLY A 233 26.48 -38.19 -33.43
CA GLY A 233 26.48 -37.17 -34.49
C GLY A 233 25.03 -36.94 -35.00
N PRO A 234 24.72 -35.80 -35.64
CA PRO A 234 23.39 -35.42 -36.16
C PRO A 234 23.21 -35.85 -37.63
N PRO A 235 22.02 -35.70 -38.27
CA PRO A 235 21.76 -34.48 -39.06
C PRO A 235 20.26 -34.08 -39.26
N ASN A 236 20.07 -32.81 -39.68
CA ASN A 236 19.12 -32.23 -40.68
C ASN A 236 17.70 -32.83 -40.84
N SER A 237 16.62 -32.07 -41.07
CA SER A 237 16.45 -30.91 -41.95
C SER A 237 15.01 -30.39 -41.87
N SER A 238 14.82 -29.09 -42.12
CA SER A 238 13.70 -28.48 -42.88
C SER A 238 12.27 -28.53 -42.30
N ALA A 239 11.33 -27.63 -42.55
CA ALA A 239 11.22 -26.29 -43.14
C ALA A 239 9.69 -26.05 -43.30
N PHE A 240 9.16 -24.86 -42.91
CA PHE A 240 7.95 -24.21 -43.47
C PHE A 240 6.59 -25.00 -43.34
N GLN A 241 5.35 -24.46 -43.33
CA GLN A 241 4.74 -23.15 -43.56
C GLN A 241 3.26 -23.18 -43.06
N ILE A 242 2.81 -22.05 -42.50
CA ILE A 242 1.52 -21.33 -42.64
C ILE A 242 0.26 -22.09 -43.13
N SER A 243 -0.88 -21.84 -42.45
CA SER A 243 -2.20 -21.81 -43.11
C SER A 243 -3.08 -20.70 -42.52
N GLU A 244 -3.37 -19.68 -43.34
CA GLU A 244 -4.48 -18.74 -43.17
C GLU A 244 -5.81 -19.44 -43.51
N THR A 245 -6.88 -19.11 -42.81
CA THR A 245 -8.24 -19.19 -43.37
C THR A 245 -9.10 -18.04 -42.84
N THR A 246 -9.55 -17.19 -43.75
CA THR A 246 -10.70 -16.27 -43.57
C THR A 246 -11.99 -17.03 -43.87
N PRO A 247 -13.15 -16.56 -43.36
CA PRO A 247 -14.14 -16.09 -44.34
C PRO A 247 -14.99 -14.87 -43.91
N ARG A 248 -15.12 -13.96 -44.89
CA ARG A 248 -16.35 -13.35 -45.46
C ARG A 248 -17.29 -12.48 -44.60
N THR A 249 -17.38 -11.24 -45.05
CA THR A 249 -18.42 -10.22 -44.91
C THR A 249 -19.82 -10.66 -45.33
N LYS A 250 -20.86 -10.20 -44.62
CA LYS A 250 -22.18 -9.87 -45.17
C LYS A 250 -22.65 -8.51 -44.62
N LYS A 251 -22.86 -7.57 -45.54
CA LYS A 251 -23.73 -6.40 -45.41
C LYS A 251 -25.19 -6.86 -45.37
N ILE A 252 -25.99 -6.31 -44.48
CA ILE A 252 -27.40 -6.00 -44.76
C ILE A 252 -27.66 -4.60 -44.20
N ALA A 253 -27.93 -3.66 -45.10
CA ALA A 253 -28.72 -2.47 -44.86
C ALA A 253 -30.14 -2.80 -45.36
N ASP A 254 -31.18 -2.45 -44.62
CA ASP A 254 -32.28 -1.59 -45.08
C ASP A 254 -33.46 -1.55 -44.09
N GLN A 255 -33.88 -0.30 -43.82
CA GLN A 255 -35.25 0.23 -43.77
C GLN A 255 -36.27 -0.37 -42.78
N THR A 256 -36.62 0.42 -41.76
CA THR A 256 -37.84 1.25 -41.77
C THR A 256 -37.73 2.41 -40.80
#